data_AF-A0A2G9RMI0-F1
#
_entry.id   AF-A0A2G9RMI0-F1
#
_cell.length_a   1.000
_cell.length_b   1.000
_cell.length_c   1.000
_cell.angle_alpha   90.00
_cell.angle_beta   90.00
_cell.angle_gamma   90.00
#
_symmetry.space_group_name_H-M   'P 1'
#
loop_
_entity.id
_entity.type
_entity.pdbx_description
1 polymer ?
#
loop_
_entity_poly.entity_id
_entity_poly.type
_entity_poly.pdbx_seq_one_letter_code
_entity_poly.pdbx_strand_id
1 'polypeptide(L)'
;ISEPSTPTRVSECYEGNGGDYRGTAYMTVSGKGCQAWNSQVPHAHSRTPDKFPNAGLEKNYCRNPDNDKSPWCYTTDPSVRWEYCSLKKCTDVPPIEQKPVQTTEPILVSSSPGKKTNSPLLLLYKTHLFTKA
;
A
#
# COMPACT_ATOMS: atom_id res chain seq x y z
N ILE A 1 28.14 -2.27 11.42
CA ILE A 1 27.10 -1.24 11.15
C ILE A 1 26.29 -1.82 10.00
N SER A 2 25.17 -2.45 10.34
CA SER A 2 24.28 -3.15 9.41
C SER A 2 23.55 -2.13 8.53
N GLU A 3 23.57 -2.39 7.22
CA GLU A 3 23.05 -1.53 6.15
C GLU A 3 21.58 -1.11 6.34
N PRO A 4 21.19 0.07 5.81
CA PRO A 4 19.84 0.58 5.93
C PRO A 4 18.88 -0.30 5.14
N SER A 5 17.96 -0.91 5.86
CA SER A 5 16.84 -1.67 5.32
C SER A 5 16.08 -0.85 4.26
N THR A 6 16.19 -1.29 3.02
CA THR A 6 15.20 -1.07 1.95
C THR A 6 13.78 -1.19 2.53
N PRO A 7 12.82 -0.36 2.09
CA PRO A 7 11.49 -0.34 2.68
C PRO A 7 10.88 -1.73 2.54
N THR A 8 10.59 -2.34 3.68
CA THR A 8 10.04 -3.68 3.84
C THR A 8 8.96 -3.92 2.80
N ARG A 9 9.24 -4.79 1.82
CA ARG A 9 8.22 -5.34 0.91
C ARG A 9 7.20 -6.05 1.80
N VAL A 10 6.09 -5.36 2.07
CA VAL A 10 4.85 -5.96 2.54
C VAL A 10 4.60 -7.19 1.67
N SER A 11 4.37 -8.36 2.27
CA SER A 11 4.15 -9.60 1.49
C SER A 11 3.03 -9.41 0.47
N GLU A 12 3.42 -9.33 -0.80
CA GLU A 12 2.57 -9.00 -1.96
C GLU A 12 1.59 -10.14 -2.31
N CYS A 13 1.83 -11.35 -1.80
CA CYS A 13 1.08 -12.57 -2.10
C CYS A 13 0.88 -13.45 -0.85
N TYR A 14 0.01 -14.47 -0.98
CA TYR A 14 -0.20 -15.48 0.06
C TYR A 14 0.07 -16.91 -0.44
N GLU A 15 0.44 -17.81 0.47
CA GLU A 15 0.66 -19.23 0.19
C GLU A 15 -0.52 -20.08 0.70
N GLY A 16 -0.72 -21.27 0.11
CA GLY A 16 -1.80 -22.18 0.50
C GLY A 16 -3.18 -21.52 0.47
N ASN A 17 -3.82 -21.43 1.64
CA ASN A 17 -5.07 -20.69 1.85
C ASN A 17 -4.87 -19.34 2.56
N GLY A 18 -3.64 -18.97 2.86
CA GLY A 18 -3.29 -17.71 3.51
C GLY A 18 -3.57 -17.64 5.01
N GLY A 19 -3.69 -18.79 5.71
CA GLY A 19 -3.76 -18.82 7.18
C GLY A 19 -2.57 -18.13 7.85
N ASP A 20 -1.38 -18.29 7.27
CA ASP A 20 -0.13 -17.69 7.75
C ASP A 20 0.16 -16.32 7.11
N TYR A 21 -0.76 -15.77 6.31
CA TYR A 21 -0.55 -14.46 5.71
C TYR A 21 -0.48 -13.39 6.82
N ARG A 22 0.65 -12.67 6.86
CA ARG A 22 0.91 -11.57 7.82
C ARG A 22 1.24 -10.24 7.15
N GLY A 23 0.94 -10.10 5.85
CA GLY A 23 1.10 -8.82 5.15
C GLY A 23 0.08 -7.77 5.59
N THR A 24 0.18 -6.58 5.01
CA THR A 24 -0.61 -5.40 5.40
C THR A 24 -1.67 -5.01 4.37
N ALA A 25 -2.03 -5.91 3.44
CA ALA A 25 -3.14 -5.67 2.54
C ALA A 25 -4.46 -5.50 3.32
N TYR A 26 -5.30 -4.56 2.90
CA TYR A 26 -6.53 -4.18 3.60
C TYR A 26 -7.69 -3.82 2.64
N MET A 27 -7.58 -4.25 1.38
CA MET A 27 -8.59 -3.98 0.36
C MET A 27 -9.15 -5.30 -0.19
N THR A 28 -10.47 -5.33 -0.40
CA THR A 28 -11.18 -6.49 -0.96
C THR A 28 -11.03 -6.57 -2.48
N VAL A 29 -11.43 -7.69 -3.09
CA VAL A 29 -11.41 -7.86 -4.56
C VAL A 29 -12.28 -6.84 -5.30
N SER A 30 -13.33 -6.32 -4.66
CA SER A 30 -14.15 -5.23 -5.21
C SER A 30 -13.66 -3.82 -4.81
N GLY A 31 -12.50 -3.70 -4.17
CA GLY A 31 -11.89 -2.42 -3.78
C GLY A 31 -12.46 -1.80 -2.51
N LYS A 32 -13.21 -2.56 -1.70
CA LYS A 32 -13.72 -2.06 -0.41
C LYS A 32 -12.63 -2.10 0.65
N GLY A 33 -12.64 -1.11 1.54
CA GLY A 33 -11.76 -1.10 2.70
C GLY A 33 -12.17 -2.18 3.70
N CYS A 34 -11.18 -2.81 4.32
CA CYS A 34 -11.41 -3.73 5.42
C CYS A 34 -11.77 -2.98 6.72
N GLN A 35 -12.77 -3.47 7.43
CA GLN A 35 -13.09 -3.13 8.81
C GLN A 35 -12.00 -3.72 9.74
N ALA A 36 -11.65 -2.97 10.78
CA ALA A 36 -10.70 -3.44 11.79
C ALA A 36 -11.26 -4.64 12.57
N TRP A 37 -10.43 -5.66 12.83
CA TRP A 37 -10.83 -6.88 13.53
C TRP A 37 -11.24 -6.67 14.99
N ASN A 38 -10.81 -5.57 15.60
CA ASN A 38 -11.26 -5.17 16.94
C ASN A 38 -12.49 -4.24 16.90
N SER A 39 -12.91 -3.77 15.72
CA SER A 39 -14.13 -2.98 15.56
C SER A 39 -15.34 -3.89 15.44
N GLN A 40 -16.48 -3.46 15.98
CA GLN A 40 -17.78 -4.11 15.82
C GLN A 40 -18.73 -3.33 14.90
N VAL A 41 -18.21 -2.33 14.18
CA VAL A 41 -18.97 -1.45 13.27
C VAL A 41 -18.23 -1.36 11.92
N PRO A 42 -18.96 -1.41 10.78
CA PRO A 42 -20.40 -1.62 10.65
C PRO A 42 -20.87 -3.05 10.93
N HIS A 43 -19.98 -4.04 10.89
CA HIS A 43 -20.34 -5.45 11.03
C HIS A 43 -19.91 -6.00 12.38
N ALA A 44 -20.86 -6.24 13.29
CA ALA A 44 -20.57 -6.99 14.51
C ALA A 44 -20.18 -8.44 14.19
N HIS A 45 -19.19 -8.99 14.88
CA HIS A 45 -18.64 -10.33 14.58
C HIS A 45 -17.88 -10.99 15.74
N SER A 46 -17.70 -12.32 15.65
CA SER A 46 -16.98 -13.12 16.65
C SER A 46 -15.47 -13.26 16.41
N ARG A 47 -14.99 -12.96 15.20
CA ARG A 47 -13.56 -13.11 14.83
C ARG A 47 -12.75 -11.89 15.29
N THR A 48 -12.47 -11.87 16.58
CA THR A 48 -11.75 -10.79 17.26
C THR A 48 -10.36 -11.26 17.69
N PRO A 49 -9.39 -10.35 17.89
CA PRO A 49 -8.05 -10.72 18.37
C PRO A 49 -8.09 -11.52 19.67
N ASP A 50 -9.01 -11.18 20.58
CA ASP A 50 -9.15 -11.87 21.88
C ASP A 50 -9.63 -13.32 21.73
N LYS A 51 -10.53 -13.59 20.77
CA LYS A 51 -11.06 -14.94 20.52
C LYS A 51 -10.17 -15.79 19.61
N PHE A 52 -9.34 -15.15 18.78
CA PHE A 52 -8.45 -15.79 17.82
C PHE A 52 -7.03 -15.22 17.94
N PRO A 53 -6.36 -15.40 19.10
CA PRO A 53 -5.07 -14.74 19.37
C PRO A 53 -3.94 -15.17 18.43
N ASN A 54 -4.01 -16.39 17.91
CA ASN A 54 -2.98 -16.95 17.02
C ASN A 54 -3.21 -16.62 15.53
N ALA A 55 -4.35 -16.03 15.18
CA ALA A 55 -4.69 -15.72 13.79
C ALA A 55 -4.08 -14.40 13.28
N GLY A 56 -3.38 -13.65 14.15
CA GLY A 56 -2.72 -12.39 13.79
C GLY A 56 -3.69 -11.32 13.29
N LEU A 57 -4.87 -11.22 13.92
CA LEU A 57 -5.96 -10.30 13.56
C LEU A 57 -5.61 -8.84 13.89
N GLU A 58 -4.58 -8.31 13.26
CA GLU A 58 -4.06 -6.97 13.51
C GLU A 58 -4.73 -5.92 12.62
N LYS A 59 -5.07 -4.77 13.23
CA LYS A 59 -5.70 -3.62 12.55
C LYS A 59 -6.88 -4.09 11.68
N ASN A 60 -6.85 -3.79 10.40
CA ASN A 60 -7.81 -4.18 9.38
C ASN A 60 -7.16 -5.00 8.26
N TYR A 61 -6.06 -5.70 8.54
CA TYR A 61 -5.36 -6.44 7.50
C TYR A 61 -6.07 -7.74 7.14
N CYS A 62 -6.01 -8.13 5.88
CA CYS A 62 -6.56 -9.38 5.38
C CYS A 62 -6.02 -10.60 6.14
N ARG A 63 -6.89 -11.47 6.63
CA ARG A 63 -6.52 -12.68 7.39
C ARG A 63 -7.46 -13.82 7.06
N ASN A 64 -7.08 -15.03 7.47
CA ASN A 64 -7.90 -16.22 7.33
C ASN A 64 -7.98 -17.00 8.66
N PRO A 65 -8.72 -16.48 9.66
CA PRO A 65 -8.80 -17.07 10.99
C PRO A 65 -9.59 -18.39 11.07
N ASP A 66 -10.36 -18.71 10.04
CA ASP A 66 -11.37 -19.77 10.01
C ASP A 66 -11.13 -20.81 8.92
N ASN A 67 -9.93 -20.84 8.36
CA ASN A 67 -9.49 -21.83 7.38
C ASN A 67 -10.33 -21.84 6.09
N ASP A 68 -10.81 -20.66 5.66
CA ASP A 68 -11.44 -20.44 4.36
C ASP A 68 -10.40 -20.60 3.22
N LYS A 69 -10.78 -20.35 1.97
CA LYS A 69 -9.99 -20.58 0.76
C LYS A 69 -8.87 -19.56 0.55
N SER A 70 -9.01 -18.34 1.09
CA SER A 70 -8.07 -17.24 0.91
C SER A 70 -8.26 -16.18 2.01
N PRO A 71 -7.28 -15.28 2.24
CA PRO A 71 -7.45 -14.16 3.15
C PRO A 71 -8.65 -13.30 2.78
N TRP A 72 -9.37 -12.87 3.80
CA TRP A 72 -10.58 -12.07 3.69
C TRP A 72 -10.63 -11.05 4.83
N CYS A 73 -11.62 -10.17 4.79
CA CYS A 73 -11.93 -9.27 5.89
C CYS A 73 -13.42 -8.91 5.91
N TYR A 74 -13.90 -8.43 7.05
CA TYR A 74 -15.14 -7.66 7.08
C TYR A 74 -14.93 -6.35 6.32
N THR A 75 -15.95 -5.84 5.64
CA THR A 75 -15.78 -4.60 4.85
C THR A 75 -16.28 -3.37 5.63
N THR A 76 -15.86 -2.17 5.24
CA THR A 76 -16.43 -0.93 5.77
C THR A 76 -17.76 -0.55 5.11
N ASP A 77 -18.21 -1.28 4.09
CA ASP A 77 -19.50 -1.09 3.44
C ASP A 77 -20.60 -1.80 4.27
N PRO A 78 -21.61 -1.08 4.80
CA PRO A 78 -22.70 -1.69 5.57
C PRO A 78 -23.53 -2.71 4.79
N SER A 79 -23.50 -2.67 3.45
CA SER A 79 -24.26 -3.57 2.58
C SER A 79 -23.53 -4.87 2.26
N VAL A 80 -22.21 -4.91 2.46
CA VAL A 80 -21.36 -6.07 2.16
C VAL A 80 -20.62 -6.49 3.42
N ARG A 81 -21.10 -7.55 4.07
CA ARG A 81 -20.58 -7.98 5.38
C ARG A 81 -19.09 -8.31 5.36
N TRP A 82 -18.66 -9.12 4.41
CA TRP A 82 -17.28 -9.56 4.27
C TRP A 82 -17.00 -9.89 2.81
N GLU A 83 -15.72 -9.91 2.44
CA GLU A 83 -15.28 -10.28 1.10
C GLU A 83 -13.83 -10.77 1.13
N TYR A 84 -13.43 -11.58 0.14
CA TYR A 84 -12.04 -11.93 -0.06
C TYR A 84 -11.19 -10.71 -0.41
N CYS A 85 -9.92 -10.78 -0.03
CA CYS A 85 -8.97 -9.72 -0.28
C CYS A 85 -8.42 -9.73 -1.70
N SER A 86 -8.05 -8.55 -2.21
CA SER A 86 -7.34 -8.38 -3.48
C SER A 86 -5.87 -8.81 -3.36
N LEU A 87 -5.66 -10.09 -3.06
CA LEU A 87 -4.36 -10.73 -2.93
C LEU A 87 -4.22 -11.84 -3.97
N LYS A 88 -3.00 -12.00 -4.49
CA LYS A 88 -2.66 -13.11 -5.39
C LYS A 88 -2.00 -14.24 -4.62
N LYS A 89 -2.18 -15.48 -5.08
CA LYS A 89 -1.36 -16.57 -4.59
C LYS A 89 0.07 -16.38 -5.08
N CYS A 90 1.05 -16.74 -4.26
CA CYS A 90 2.46 -16.63 -4.64
C CYS A 90 2.81 -17.53 -5.84
N THR A 91 2.07 -18.64 -6.03
CA THR A 91 2.20 -19.51 -7.21
C THR A 91 1.73 -18.88 -8.51
N ASP A 92 0.86 -17.87 -8.42
CA ASP A 92 0.27 -17.19 -9.58
C ASP A 92 1.06 -15.94 -9.96
N VAL A 93 2.07 -15.57 -9.15
CA VAL A 93 3.03 -14.53 -9.50
C VAL A 93 4.02 -15.19 -10.46
N PRO A 94 4.09 -14.76 -11.74
CA PRO A 94 5.10 -15.27 -12.64
C PRO A 94 6.48 -15.09 -11.97
N PRO A 95 7.43 -16.03 -12.14
CA PRO A 95 8.79 -15.84 -11.68
C PRO A 95 9.20 -14.45 -12.14
N ILE A 96 9.66 -13.61 -11.20
CA ILE A 96 10.13 -12.27 -11.54
C ILE A 96 11.18 -12.49 -12.61
N GLU A 97 10.83 -12.25 -13.87
CA GLU A 97 11.82 -12.00 -14.89
C GLU A 97 12.51 -10.76 -14.34
N GLN A 98 13.70 -10.97 -13.77
CA GLN A 98 14.57 -9.90 -13.32
C GLN A 98 14.96 -9.15 -14.59
N LYS A 99 14.04 -8.36 -15.14
CA LYS A 99 14.41 -7.24 -15.99
C LYS A 99 15.38 -6.46 -15.12
N PRO A 100 16.64 -6.27 -15.54
CA PRO A 100 17.61 -5.55 -14.75
C PRO A 100 16.94 -4.26 -14.29
N VAL A 101 16.80 -4.08 -12.98
CA VAL A 101 16.52 -2.78 -12.42
C VAL A 101 17.62 -1.92 -12.99
N GLN A 102 17.29 -1.05 -13.95
CA GLN A 102 18.22 -0.06 -14.46
C GLN A 102 18.50 0.87 -13.29
N THR A 103 19.51 0.48 -12.52
CA THR A 103 20.27 1.36 -11.66
C THR A 103 20.86 2.41 -12.58
N THR A 104 20.15 3.52 -12.77
CA THR A 104 20.80 4.76 -13.17
C THR A 104 21.76 5.12 -12.04
N GLU A 105 23.01 4.70 -12.20
CA GLU A 105 24.13 5.32 -11.49
C GLU A 105 24.10 6.84 -11.75
N PRO A 106 24.52 7.67 -10.77
CA PRO A 106 24.64 9.09 -10.97
C PRO A 106 25.77 9.33 -11.98
N ILE A 107 25.41 9.88 -13.15
CA ILE A 107 26.40 10.32 -14.13
C ILE A 107 27.21 11.45 -13.49
N LEU A 108 28.46 11.18 -13.13
CA LEU A 108 29.46 12.22 -12.88
C LEU A 108 29.76 12.90 -14.22
N VAL A 109 29.08 14.03 -14.51
CA VAL A 109 29.48 14.91 -15.62
C VAL A 109 30.38 16.01 -15.06
N SER A 110 31.69 15.84 -15.22
CA SER A 110 32.61 16.96 -15.17
C SER A 110 32.67 17.65 -16.53
N SER A 111 32.21 18.90 -16.62
CA SER A 111 32.84 19.95 -17.44
C SER A 111 32.20 21.33 -17.19
N SER A 112 33.01 22.26 -16.69
CA SER A 112 32.79 23.73 -16.73
C SER A 112 32.99 24.28 -18.15
N PRO A 113 32.84 25.61 -18.46
CA PRO A 113 32.17 26.71 -17.75
C PRO A 113 31.19 27.55 -18.62
N GLY A 114 30.18 28.15 -17.97
CA GLY A 114 29.61 29.48 -18.28
C GLY A 114 29.06 29.81 -19.67
N LYS A 115 27.73 30.04 -19.76
CA LYS A 115 27.13 31.07 -20.63
C LYS A 115 25.79 31.54 -20.05
N LYS A 116 25.75 32.80 -19.63
CA LYS A 116 24.56 33.55 -19.23
C LYS A 116 23.66 33.74 -20.44
N THR A 117 22.38 33.41 -20.34
CA THR A 117 21.33 34.02 -21.18
C THR A 117 20.10 34.28 -20.32
N ASN A 118 19.69 35.54 -20.27
CA ASN A 118 18.52 36.03 -19.55
C ASN A 118 17.23 35.55 -20.26
N SER A 119 16.27 34.99 -19.53
CA SER A 119 14.94 34.65 -20.05
C SER A 119 13.89 35.65 -19.52
N PRO A 120 13.09 36.31 -20.38
CA PRO A 120 12.25 37.47 -20.04
C PRO A 120 10.82 37.08 -19.64
N LEU A 121 10.66 36.19 -18.65
CA LEU A 121 9.34 35.65 -18.28
C LEU A 121 8.99 35.77 -16.78
N LEU A 122 9.63 36.70 -16.07
CA LEU A 122 9.36 37.01 -14.65
C LEU A 122 9.09 38.51 -14.41
N LEU A 123 8.38 39.19 -15.31
CA LEU A 123 8.02 40.61 -15.15
C LEU A 123 6.52 40.92 -15.34
N LEU A 124 5.62 40.01 -14.98
CA LEU A 124 4.17 40.32 -14.92
C LEU A 124 3.49 39.94 -13.60
N TYR A 125 4.24 39.78 -12.50
CA TYR A 125 3.66 39.57 -11.16
C TYR A 125 3.95 40.69 -10.15
N LYS A 126 4.46 41.83 -10.61
CA LYS A 126 4.63 43.02 -9.76
C LYS A 126 4.30 44.28 -10.53
N THR A 127 3.04 44.70 -10.45
CA THR A 127 2.64 46.12 -10.40
C THR A 127 1.13 46.25 -10.16
N HIS A 128 0.79 46.98 -9.10
CA HIS A 128 -0.51 47.63 -8.82
C HIS A 128 -1.67 46.81 -8.20
N LEU A 129 -1.48 46.44 -6.92
CA LEU A 129 -2.49 46.78 -5.91
C LEU A 129 -2.53 48.31 -5.76
N PHE A 130 -3.69 48.85 -5.36
CA PHE A 130 -4.11 50.26 -5.34
C PHE A 130 -4.77 50.74 -6.64
N THR A 131 -6.11 50.64 -6.71
CA THR A 131 -7.05 51.79 -6.74
C THR A 131 -8.48 51.27 -6.83
N LYS A 132 -9.30 51.46 -5.79
CA LYS A 132 -10.75 51.73 -5.91
C LYS A 132 -11.35 52.09 -4.54
N ALA A 133 -12.13 53.17 -4.57
CA ALA A 133 -12.97 53.81 -3.55
C ALA A 133 -12.22 54.68 -2.50
#